data_AF-A0A9P0ZNE8-F1
#
_entry.id   AF-A0A9P0ZNE8-F1
#
_cell.length_a   1.000
_cell.length_b   1.000
_cell.length_c   1.000
_cell.angle_alpha   90.00
_cell.angle_beta   90.00
_cell.angle_gamma   90.00
#
_symmetry.space_group_name_H-M   'P 1'
#
loop_
_entity.id
_entity.type
_entity.pdbx_description
1 polymer ?
#
loop_
_entity_poly.entity_id
_entity_poly.type
_entity_poly.pdbx_seq_one_letter_code
_entity_poly.pdbx_strand_id
1 'polypeptide(L)'
;MEENKQAHYVHCFAHRLQLVIVFSLKNNGIVGSFFDHLVMIVNVVGASCKRKDDLLQKHYENVVGRIEHGEVSIGKGKNKEKSLVRSGDTRWVSHYKTIIRVVDMWDAVIEVLEAIFDDGVDQKSKSTSSSLIEKMATCEFVFIAHFLLQLLGKTNVLSKELQQKNQNIRNVVDLVKAVKVDLESYRNDYGWGLLVEEVTTFCSSHGIDVPNMKDVK
;
A
#
# COMPACT_ATOMS: atom_id res chain seq x y z
N MET A 1 -37.34 -11.10 5.33
CA MET A 1 -37.66 -10.05 4.34
C MET A 1 -38.41 -10.74 3.22
N GLU A 2 -39.68 -10.41 3.01
CA GLU A 2 -40.43 -10.93 1.86
C GLU A 2 -39.91 -10.24 0.58
N GLU A 3 -39.48 -11.02 -0.40
CA GLU A 3 -39.02 -10.49 -1.69
C GLU A 3 -40.23 -9.96 -2.49
N ASN A 4 -40.29 -8.64 -2.65
CA ASN A 4 -41.29 -8.00 -3.52
C ASN A 4 -40.91 -8.23 -4.99
N LYS A 5 -41.70 -9.05 -5.70
CA LYS A 5 -41.50 -9.40 -7.12
C LYS A 5 -41.51 -8.21 -8.09
N GLN A 6 -41.97 -7.03 -7.65
CA GLN A 6 -42.01 -5.80 -8.46
C GLN A 6 -40.85 -4.84 -8.18
N ALA A 7 -40.00 -5.12 -7.17
CA ALA A 7 -38.87 -4.26 -6.86
C ALA A 7 -37.68 -4.54 -7.79
N HIS A 8 -37.24 -3.52 -8.54
CA HIS A 8 -36.01 -3.60 -9.31
C HIS A 8 -34.79 -3.39 -8.40
N TYR A 9 -34.07 -4.47 -8.10
CA TYR A 9 -32.82 -4.39 -7.35
C TYR A 9 -31.62 -4.23 -8.28
N VAL A 10 -30.86 -3.15 -8.09
CA VAL A 10 -29.60 -2.91 -8.80
C VAL A 10 -28.46 -3.04 -7.79
N HIS A 11 -27.55 -3.98 -8.04
CA HIS A 11 -26.36 -4.14 -7.21
C HIS A 11 -25.45 -2.90 -7.32
N CYS A 12 -24.92 -2.43 -6.18
CA CYS A 12 -23.98 -1.32 -6.14
C CYS A 12 -22.71 -1.63 -6.97
N PHE A 13 -22.42 -0.81 -7.98
CA PHE A 13 -21.27 -0.99 -8.85
C PHE A 13 -19.93 -0.89 -8.12
N ALA A 14 -19.81 0.03 -7.16
CA ALA A 14 -18.62 0.13 -6.31
C ALA A 14 -18.40 -1.14 -5.48
N HIS A 15 -19.48 -1.78 -5.01
CA HIS A 15 -19.39 -3.05 -4.31
C HIS A 15 -18.97 -4.19 -5.25
N ARG A 16 -19.48 -4.24 -6.49
CA ARG A 16 -19.03 -5.23 -7.49
C ARG A 16 -17.55 -5.07 -7.83
N LEU A 17 -17.09 -3.82 -8.03
CA LEU A 17 -15.68 -3.51 -8.25
C LEU A 17 -14.82 -3.99 -7.07
N GLN A 18 -15.26 -3.71 -5.84
CA GLN A 18 -14.61 -4.19 -4.62
C GLN A 18 -14.48 -5.71 -4.59
N LEU A 19 -15.54 -6.45 -4.91
CA LEU A 19 -15.54 -7.92 -4.89
C LEU A 19 -14.55 -8.50 -5.90
N VAL A 20 -14.53 -8.00 -7.13
CA VAL A 20 -13.62 -8.49 -8.18
C VAL A 20 -12.17 -8.27 -7.76
N ILE A 21 -11.83 -7.08 -7.26
CA ILE A 21 -10.46 -6.76 -6.83
C ILE A 21 -10.05 -7.65 -5.66
N VAL A 22 -10.87 -7.77 -4.61
CA VAL A 22 -10.55 -8.61 -3.45
C VAL A 22 -10.38 -10.07 -3.88
N PHE A 23 -11.26 -10.58 -4.75
CA PHE A 23 -11.16 -11.93 -5.25
C PHE A 23 -9.86 -12.14 -6.03
N SER A 24 -9.51 -11.25 -6.95
CA SER A 24 -8.25 -11.35 -7.71
C SER A 24 -7.02 -11.34 -6.83
N LEU A 25 -6.97 -10.46 -5.82
CA LEU A 25 -5.82 -10.38 -4.91
C LEU A 25 -5.72 -11.58 -3.96
N LYS A 26 -6.84 -12.06 -3.42
CA LYS A 26 -6.86 -13.22 -2.50
C LYS A 26 -6.47 -14.54 -3.17
N ASN A 27 -6.72 -14.68 -4.47
CA ASN A 27 -6.34 -15.88 -5.21
C ASN A 27 -4.86 -15.90 -5.62
N ASN A 28 -4.09 -14.86 -5.30
CA ASN A 28 -2.66 -14.82 -5.54
C ASN A 28 -1.90 -15.03 -4.22
N GLY A 29 -1.20 -16.17 -4.10
CA GLY A 29 -0.48 -16.52 -2.87
C GLY A 29 0.65 -15.56 -2.50
N ILE A 30 1.31 -14.96 -3.49
CA ILE A 30 2.39 -13.97 -3.28
C ILE A 30 1.81 -12.69 -2.66
N VAL A 31 0.70 -12.20 -3.21
CA VAL A 31 -0.03 -11.03 -2.67
C VAL A 31 -0.61 -11.34 -1.29
N GLY A 32 -1.14 -12.55 -1.08
CA GLY A 32 -1.60 -13.00 0.23
C GLY A 32 -0.49 -12.93 1.28
N SER A 33 0.67 -13.52 0.97
CA SER A 33 1.84 -13.47 1.84
C SER A 33 2.31 -12.04 2.11
N PHE A 34 2.31 -11.17 1.09
CA PHE A 34 2.62 -9.74 1.29
C PHE A 34 1.69 -9.10 2.32
N PHE A 35 0.37 -9.35 2.25
CA PHE A 35 -0.57 -8.81 3.22
C PHE A 35 -0.37 -9.37 4.63
N ASP A 36 0.00 -10.63 4.77
CA ASP A 36 0.33 -11.22 6.08
C ASP A 36 1.52 -10.49 6.71
N HIS A 37 2.60 -10.26 5.95
CA HIS A 37 3.76 -9.49 6.41
C HIS A 37 3.37 -8.04 6.73
N LEU A 38 2.56 -7.39 5.89
CA LEU A 38 2.07 -6.03 6.13
C LEU A 38 1.30 -5.92 7.45
N VAL A 39 0.45 -6.91 7.74
CA VAL A 39 -0.28 -6.99 9.02
C VAL A 39 0.67 -7.20 10.19
N MET A 40 1.68 -8.06 10.03
CA MET A 40 2.70 -8.26 11.07
C MET A 40 3.48 -6.98 11.36
N ILE A 41 3.92 -6.24 10.34
CA ILE A 41 4.62 -4.96 10.48
C ILE A 41 3.78 -3.98 11.31
N VAL A 42 2.51 -3.77 10.90
CA VAL A 42 1.61 -2.83 11.59
C VAL A 42 1.35 -3.27 13.04
N ASN A 43 1.21 -4.57 13.29
CA ASN A 43 0.98 -5.08 14.64
C ASN A 43 2.22 -4.93 15.53
N VAL A 44 3.43 -5.20 15.02
CA VAL A 44 4.69 -5.13 15.78
C VAL A 44 5.03 -3.68 16.13
N VAL A 45 5.00 -2.79 15.12
CA VAL A 45 5.27 -1.36 15.28
C VAL A 45 4.15 -0.68 16.08
N GLY A 46 2.90 -1.13 15.91
CA GLY A 46 1.74 -0.59 16.61
C GLY A 46 1.42 -1.24 17.96
N ALA A 47 2.27 -2.14 18.48
CA ALA A 47 1.95 -2.97 19.64
C ALA A 47 1.83 -2.17 20.96
N SER A 48 2.51 -1.03 21.08
CA SER A 48 2.51 -0.20 22.28
C SER A 48 2.41 1.29 21.93
N CYS A 49 1.97 2.12 22.89
CA CYS A 49 1.96 3.57 22.70
C CYS A 49 3.37 4.10 22.44
N LYS A 50 4.36 3.63 23.21
CA LYS A 50 5.77 3.99 23.02
C LYS A 50 6.23 3.82 21.57
N ARG A 51 6.00 2.64 20.97
CA ARG A 51 6.45 2.37 19.58
C ARG A 51 5.71 3.22 18.55
N LYS A 52 4.45 3.58 18.80
CA LYS A 52 3.70 4.50 17.93
C LYS A 52 4.25 5.92 18.02
N ASP A 53 4.56 6.37 19.22
CA ASP A 53 5.15 7.70 19.44
C ASP A 53 6.54 7.76 18.81
N ASP A 54 7.36 6.72 19.00
CA ASP A 54 8.68 6.58 18.37
C ASP A 54 8.58 6.61 16.83
N LEU A 55 7.62 5.87 16.26
CA LEU A 55 7.37 5.86 14.82
C LEU A 55 7.03 7.27 14.29
N LEU A 56 6.14 7.98 14.97
CA LEU A 56 5.70 9.30 14.55
C LEU A 56 6.83 10.32 14.66
N GLN A 57 7.61 10.23 15.73
CA GLN A 57 8.78 11.08 15.96
C GLN A 57 9.84 10.86 14.87
N LYS A 58 10.21 9.60 14.59
CA LYS A 58 11.16 9.25 13.53
C LYS A 58 10.67 9.68 12.15
N HIS A 59 9.39 9.47 11.86
CA HIS A 59 8.81 9.94 10.59
C HIS A 59 8.87 11.47 10.47
N TYR A 60 8.60 12.19 11.55
CA TYR A 60 8.70 13.65 11.57
C TYR A 60 10.14 14.11 11.31
N GLU A 61 11.13 13.51 11.98
CA GLU A 61 12.55 13.79 11.80
C GLU A 61 13.00 13.53 10.35
N ASN A 62 12.60 12.40 9.77
CA ASN A 62 12.91 12.07 8.37
C ASN A 62 12.27 13.07 7.40
N VAL A 63 11.03 13.50 7.65
CA VAL A 63 10.38 14.53 6.82
C VAL A 63 11.08 15.89 6.95
N VAL A 64 11.49 16.29 8.15
CA VAL A 64 12.23 17.55 8.38
C VAL A 64 13.59 17.50 7.68
N GLY A 65 14.35 16.42 7.85
CA GLY A 65 15.64 16.25 7.17
C GLY A 65 15.49 16.36 5.65
N ARG A 66 14.50 15.70 5.05
CA ARG A 66 14.25 15.79 3.59
C ARG A 66 13.84 17.19 3.12
N ILE A 67 13.19 17.99 3.97
CA ILE A 67 12.88 19.39 3.68
C ILE A 67 14.16 20.23 3.70
N GLU A 68 15.03 20.04 4.70
CA GLU A 68 16.29 20.77 4.84
C GLU A 68 17.25 20.51 3.67
N HIS A 69 17.26 19.29 3.13
CA HIS A 69 18.05 18.91 1.95
C HIS A 69 17.38 19.28 0.62
N GLY A 70 16.20 19.93 0.64
CA GLY A 70 15.50 20.41 -0.55
C GLY A 70 14.81 19.31 -1.37
N GLU A 71 14.69 18.09 -0.85
CA GLU A 71 14.08 16.95 -1.54
C GLU A 71 12.54 17.02 -1.56
N VAL A 72 11.94 17.79 -0.62
CA VAL A 72 10.49 17.91 -0.49
C VAL A 72 10.08 19.38 -0.37
N SER A 73 9.26 19.86 -1.30
CA SER A 73 8.64 21.18 -1.23
C SER A 73 7.51 21.23 -0.18
N ILE A 74 7.50 22.24 0.70
CA ILE A 74 6.48 22.47 1.73
C ILE A 74 5.12 22.79 1.07
N GLY A 75 4.23 21.79 1.01
CA GLY A 75 2.83 21.96 0.64
C GLY A 75 1.91 21.85 1.87
N LYS A 76 1.12 22.89 2.18
CA LYS A 76 0.15 22.87 3.29
C LYS A 76 -0.79 21.66 3.16
N GLY A 77 -0.70 20.72 4.09
CA GLY A 77 -1.61 19.58 4.23
C GLY A 77 -1.05 18.19 3.88
N LYS A 78 0.18 18.09 3.35
CA LYS A 78 0.82 16.78 3.06
C LYS A 78 1.47 16.12 4.28
N ASN A 79 1.79 16.89 5.32
CA ASN A 79 2.57 16.47 6.49
C ASN A 79 1.70 16.28 7.75
N LYS A 80 0.43 15.92 7.61
CA LYS A 80 -0.41 15.58 8.79
C LYS A 80 0.10 14.28 9.40
N GLU A 81 0.15 14.24 10.73
CA GLU A 81 0.46 13.06 11.54
C GLU A 81 -0.22 11.79 10.97
N LYS A 82 0.62 10.84 10.58
CA LYS A 82 0.22 9.65 9.84
C LYS A 82 0.36 8.43 10.76
N SER A 83 -0.72 8.03 11.44
CA SER A 83 -0.70 6.75 12.18
C SER A 83 -0.79 5.56 11.23
N LEU A 84 -0.08 4.47 11.51
CA LEU A 84 -0.30 3.18 10.85
C LEU A 84 -1.69 2.66 11.24
N VAL A 85 -2.59 2.63 10.27
CA VAL A 85 -3.95 2.13 10.48
C VAL A 85 -3.96 0.62 10.21
N ARG A 86 -4.47 -0.16 11.17
CA ARG A 86 -4.74 -1.58 10.98
C ARG A 86 -5.79 -1.76 9.88
N SER A 87 -5.47 -2.58 8.89
CA SER A 87 -6.44 -2.96 7.85
C SER A 87 -7.58 -3.79 8.45
N GLY A 88 -8.80 -3.56 7.98
CA GLY A 88 -9.96 -4.38 8.32
C GLY A 88 -10.22 -5.39 7.20
N ASP A 89 -10.46 -6.65 7.57
CA ASP A 89 -10.54 -7.83 6.67
C ASP A 89 -11.57 -7.72 5.51
N THR A 90 -12.47 -6.74 5.58
CA THR A 90 -13.59 -6.58 4.65
C THR A 90 -13.38 -5.51 3.57
N ARG A 91 -12.34 -4.67 3.63
CA ARG A 91 -12.22 -3.54 2.69
C ARG A 91 -10.78 -3.32 2.21
N TRP A 92 -10.50 -3.66 0.95
CA TRP A 92 -9.24 -3.35 0.26
C TRP A 92 -8.84 -1.87 0.36
N VAL A 93 -9.79 -0.94 0.49
CA VAL A 93 -9.50 0.48 0.72
C VAL A 93 -8.71 0.72 2.02
N SER A 94 -8.91 -0.09 3.06
CA SER A 94 -8.12 -0.02 4.28
C SER A 94 -6.71 -0.56 4.06
N HIS A 95 -6.58 -1.70 3.38
CA HIS A 95 -5.30 -2.26 2.94
C HIS A 95 -4.51 -1.27 2.08
N TYR A 96 -5.15 -0.62 1.10
CA TYR A 96 -4.53 0.42 0.29
C TYR A 96 -3.97 1.57 1.14
N LYS A 97 -4.76 2.06 2.11
CA LYS A 97 -4.28 3.08 3.06
C LYS A 97 -3.08 2.57 3.87
N THR A 98 -3.11 1.34 4.34
CA THR A 98 -2.00 0.76 5.11
C THR A 98 -0.73 0.69 4.27
N ILE A 99 -0.81 0.24 3.01
CA ILE A 99 0.34 0.22 2.10
C ILE A 99 0.89 1.63 1.89
N ILE A 100 0.03 2.62 1.62
CA ILE A 100 0.45 4.03 1.50
C ILE A 100 1.24 4.45 2.75
N ARG A 101 0.74 4.16 3.95
CA ARG A 101 1.39 4.60 5.19
C ARG A 101 2.74 3.90 5.41
N VAL A 102 2.83 2.60 5.12
CA VAL A 102 4.10 1.86 5.28
C VAL A 102 5.14 2.35 4.28
N VAL A 103 4.77 2.59 3.02
CA VAL A 103 5.69 3.14 2.01
C VAL A 103 6.07 4.59 2.33
N ASP A 104 5.11 5.42 2.75
CA ASP A 104 5.36 6.82 3.14
C ASP A 104 6.28 6.95 4.37
N MET A 105 6.21 5.98 5.28
CA MET A 105 6.93 5.99 6.57
C MET A 105 8.04 4.94 6.60
N TRP A 106 8.55 4.52 5.44
CA TRP A 106 9.45 3.39 5.29
C TRP A 106 10.63 3.42 6.27
N ASP A 107 11.41 4.50 6.24
CA ASP A 107 12.58 4.68 7.11
C ASP A 107 12.22 4.57 8.59
N ALA A 108 11.16 5.29 9.00
CA ALA A 108 10.70 5.27 10.39
C ALA A 108 10.22 3.88 10.84
N VAL A 109 9.61 3.11 9.93
CA VAL A 109 9.21 1.72 10.21
C VAL A 109 10.44 0.85 10.41
N ILE A 110 11.44 0.93 9.52
CA ILE A 110 12.70 0.18 9.63
C ILE A 110 13.39 0.52 10.95
N GLU A 111 13.56 1.81 11.25
CA GLU A 111 14.23 2.26 12.47
C GLU A 111 13.50 1.81 13.76
N VAL A 112 12.16 1.73 13.77
CA VAL A 112 11.43 1.18 14.93
C VAL A 112 11.63 -0.33 15.03
N LEU A 113 11.67 -1.05 13.90
CA LEU A 113 11.98 -2.48 13.92
C LEU A 113 13.41 -2.75 14.40
N GLU A 114 14.39 -1.94 14.01
CA GLU A 114 15.77 -2.03 14.49
C GLU A 114 15.84 -1.78 16.00
N ALA A 115 15.16 -0.75 16.51
CA ALA A 115 15.07 -0.51 17.95
C ALA A 115 14.44 -1.69 18.71
N ILE A 116 13.44 -2.37 18.13
CA ILE A 116 12.85 -3.59 18.73
C ILE A 116 13.84 -4.77 18.71
N PHE A 117 14.66 -4.87 17.67
CA PHE A 117 15.69 -5.89 17.56
C PHE A 117 16.80 -5.69 18.62
N ASP A 118 17.24 -4.46 18.82
CA ASP A 118 18.29 -4.11 19.77
C ASP A 118 17.78 -4.17 21.22
N ASP A 119 16.68 -3.50 21.52
CA ASP A 119 16.14 -3.32 22.88
C ASP A 119 15.16 -4.42 23.32
N GLY A 120 14.82 -5.36 22.43
CA GLY A 120 13.83 -6.39 22.69
C GLY A 120 14.17 -7.25 23.93
N VAL A 121 13.24 -7.34 24.88
CA VAL A 121 13.46 -8.15 26.10
C VAL A 121 13.35 -9.66 25.81
N ASP A 122 12.52 -10.03 24.83
CA ASP A 122 12.28 -11.42 24.46
C ASP A 122 12.80 -11.76 23.04
N GLN A 123 13.35 -12.97 22.91
CA GLN A 123 13.94 -13.45 21.65
C GLN A 123 12.94 -13.53 20.49
N LYS A 124 11.65 -13.72 20.79
CA LYS A 124 10.60 -13.79 19.78
C LYS A 124 10.37 -12.42 19.14
N SER A 125 10.31 -11.35 19.92
CA SER A 125 10.22 -9.98 19.42
C SER A 125 11.42 -9.63 18.55
N LYS A 126 12.64 -9.97 19.00
CA LYS A 126 13.88 -9.73 18.24
C LYS A 126 13.88 -10.46 16.89
N SER A 127 13.66 -11.77 16.90
CA SER A 127 13.63 -12.59 15.67
C SER A 127 12.53 -12.17 14.71
N THR A 128 11.34 -11.81 15.23
CA THR A 128 10.25 -11.27 14.40
C THR A 128 10.64 -9.94 13.79
N SER A 129 11.29 -9.05 14.54
CA SER A 129 11.72 -7.76 14.00
C SER A 129 12.77 -7.92 12.90
N SER A 130 13.78 -8.77 13.13
CA SER A 130 14.82 -9.10 12.14
C SER A 130 14.21 -9.63 10.85
N SER A 131 13.30 -10.61 10.94
CA SER A 131 12.68 -11.20 9.75
C SER A 131 11.81 -10.22 8.98
N LEU A 132 11.16 -9.28 9.66
CA LEU A 132 10.39 -8.21 9.01
C LEU A 132 11.29 -7.20 8.30
N ILE A 133 12.42 -6.82 8.90
CA ILE A 133 13.42 -5.95 8.25
C ILE A 133 13.95 -6.62 6.99
N GLU A 134 14.38 -7.89 7.10
CA GLU A 134 14.86 -8.67 5.96
C GLU A 134 13.81 -8.75 4.86
N LYS A 135 12.53 -9.00 5.20
CA LYS A 135 11.46 -9.08 4.21
C LYS A 135 11.19 -7.73 3.54
N MET A 136 11.15 -6.64 4.30
CA MET A 136 10.99 -5.30 3.76
C MET A 136 12.15 -4.92 2.82
N ALA A 137 13.37 -5.32 3.16
CA ALA A 137 14.58 -5.12 2.34
C ALA A 137 14.67 -6.04 1.11
N THR A 138 13.56 -6.65 0.67
CA THR A 138 13.52 -7.40 -0.59
C THR A 138 12.87 -6.58 -1.70
N CYS A 139 13.47 -6.60 -2.89
CA CYS A 139 12.86 -6.00 -4.08
C CYS A 139 11.48 -6.59 -4.40
N GLU A 140 11.22 -7.86 -4.05
CA GLU A 140 9.90 -8.49 -4.19
C GLU A 140 8.84 -7.76 -3.35
N PHE A 141 9.13 -7.49 -2.08
CA PHE A 141 8.20 -6.81 -1.19
C PHE A 141 7.91 -5.38 -1.68
N VAL A 142 8.95 -4.64 -2.05
CA VAL A 142 8.83 -3.30 -2.63
C VAL A 142 8.01 -3.34 -3.92
N PHE A 143 8.31 -4.27 -4.83
CA PHE A 143 7.60 -4.42 -6.09
C PHE A 143 6.10 -4.64 -5.87
N ILE A 144 5.73 -5.58 -4.98
CA ILE A 144 4.32 -5.86 -4.68
C ILE A 144 3.64 -4.64 -4.06
N ALA A 145 4.32 -3.93 -3.15
CA ALA A 145 3.79 -2.72 -2.53
C ALA A 145 3.47 -1.65 -3.59
N HIS A 146 4.42 -1.31 -4.46
CA HIS A 146 4.23 -0.31 -5.52
C HIS A 146 3.21 -0.76 -6.57
N PHE A 147 3.23 -2.03 -6.99
CA PHE A 147 2.22 -2.57 -7.90
C PHE A 147 0.80 -2.43 -7.31
N LEU A 148 0.63 -2.80 -6.04
CA LEU A 148 -0.65 -2.68 -5.34
C LEU A 148 -1.06 -1.22 -5.14
N LEU A 149 -0.11 -0.30 -4.88
CA LEU A 149 -0.41 1.13 -4.81
C LEU A 149 -1.00 1.64 -6.12
N GLN A 150 -0.40 1.28 -7.24
CA GLN A 150 -0.86 1.68 -8.57
C GLN A 150 -2.25 1.08 -8.90
N LEU A 151 -2.41 -0.24 -8.68
CA LEU A 151 -3.66 -0.97 -8.94
C LEU A 151 -4.81 -0.48 -8.06
N LEU A 152 -4.58 -0.42 -6.74
CA LEU A 152 -5.60 -0.02 -5.77
C LEU A 152 -5.88 1.49 -5.83
N GLY A 153 -4.88 2.30 -6.14
CA GLY A 153 -5.04 3.75 -6.31
C GLY A 153 -6.02 4.09 -7.43
N LYS A 154 -5.80 3.54 -8.63
CA LYS A 154 -6.67 3.76 -9.80
C LYS A 154 -8.09 3.26 -9.56
N THR A 155 -8.22 2.05 -8.99
CA THR A 155 -9.54 1.48 -8.67
C THR A 155 -10.25 2.23 -7.53
N ASN A 156 -9.53 2.99 -6.69
CA ASN A 156 -10.12 3.75 -5.57
C ASN A 156 -10.76 5.03 -6.09
N VAL A 157 -10.12 5.67 -7.06
CA VAL A 157 -10.71 6.80 -7.79
C VAL A 157 -12.03 6.37 -8.41
N LEU A 158 -12.02 5.28 -9.18
CA LEU A 158 -13.25 4.75 -9.78
C LEU A 158 -14.31 4.38 -8.73
N SER A 159 -13.91 3.72 -7.64
CA SER A 159 -14.84 3.34 -6.56
C SER A 159 -15.52 4.56 -5.93
N LYS A 160 -14.79 5.67 -5.72
CA LYS A 160 -15.36 6.92 -5.20
C LYS A 160 -16.32 7.57 -6.17
N GLU A 161 -15.98 7.62 -7.46
CA GLU A 161 -16.86 8.14 -8.50
C GLU A 161 -18.15 7.33 -8.58
N LEU A 162 -18.04 6.00 -8.53
CA LEU A 162 -19.17 5.06 -8.46
C LEU A 162 -20.01 5.14 -7.17
N GLN A 163 -19.60 5.92 -6.17
CA GLN A 163 -20.37 6.17 -4.94
C GLN A 163 -20.98 7.57 -4.85
N GLN A 164 -20.66 8.48 -5.78
CA GLN A 164 -21.23 9.82 -5.77
C GLN A 164 -22.75 9.80 -5.99
N LYS A 165 -23.48 10.68 -5.29
CA LYS A 165 -24.95 10.77 -5.40
C LYS A 165 -25.41 11.32 -6.77
N ASN A 166 -24.64 12.23 -7.36
CA ASN A 166 -24.98 12.94 -8.59
C ASN A 166 -24.07 12.49 -9.75
N GLN A 167 -24.08 11.20 -10.07
CA GLN A 167 -23.24 10.66 -11.13
C GLN A 167 -23.71 11.07 -12.51
N ASN A 168 -22.76 11.47 -13.35
CA ASN A 168 -22.95 11.49 -14.78
C ASN A 168 -22.54 10.12 -15.35
N ILE A 169 -23.52 9.33 -15.80
CA ILE A 169 -23.29 7.98 -16.32
C ILE A 169 -22.26 7.93 -17.45
N ARG A 170 -22.22 8.96 -18.31
CA ARG A 170 -21.25 9.05 -19.41
C ARG A 170 -19.83 9.18 -18.86
N ASN A 171 -19.62 10.11 -17.93
CA ASN A 171 -18.32 10.31 -17.29
C ASN A 171 -17.86 9.06 -16.53
N VAL A 172 -18.78 8.36 -15.86
CA VAL A 172 -18.48 7.10 -15.17
C VAL A 172 -18.05 6.02 -16.16
N VAL A 173 -18.75 5.86 -17.29
CA VAL A 173 -18.37 4.88 -18.32
C VAL A 173 -17.01 5.21 -18.92
N ASP A 174 -16.74 6.49 -19.19
CA ASP A 174 -15.44 6.92 -19.71
C ASP A 174 -14.33 6.67 -18.69
N LEU A 175 -14.58 6.90 -17.40
CA LEU A 175 -13.63 6.57 -16.33
C LEU A 175 -13.39 5.06 -16.19
N VAL A 176 -14.42 4.23 -16.32
CA VAL A 176 -14.26 2.76 -16.32
C VAL A 176 -13.34 2.33 -17.46
N LYS A 177 -13.53 2.88 -18.66
CA LYS A 177 -12.68 2.60 -19.82
C LYS A 177 -11.24 3.07 -19.57
N ALA A 178 -11.06 4.27 -19.04
CA ALA A 178 -9.75 4.81 -18.73
C ALA A 178 -9.00 3.93 -17.71
N VAL A 179 -9.66 3.55 -16.60
CA VAL A 179 -9.07 2.65 -15.61
C VAL A 179 -8.74 1.28 -16.21
N LYS A 180 -9.59 0.74 -17.09
CA LYS A 180 -9.28 -0.51 -17.79
C LYS A 180 -8.01 -0.39 -18.63
N VAL A 181 -7.90 0.65 -19.45
CA VAL A 181 -6.72 0.92 -20.30
C VAL A 181 -5.46 1.06 -19.44
N ASP A 182 -5.56 1.80 -18.33
CA ASP A 182 -4.44 1.95 -17.40
C ASP A 182 -4.00 0.60 -16.81
N LEU A 183 -4.94 -0.25 -16.39
CA LEU A 183 -4.61 -1.57 -15.85
C LEU A 183 -4.03 -2.51 -16.92
N GLU A 184 -4.50 -2.41 -18.16
CA GLU A 184 -3.94 -3.15 -19.30
C GLU A 184 -2.54 -2.65 -19.66
N SER A 185 -2.21 -1.38 -19.38
CA SER A 185 -0.90 -0.81 -19.69
C SER A 185 0.24 -1.49 -18.94
N TYR A 186 0.01 -2.02 -17.73
CA TYR A 186 1.03 -2.79 -16.99
C TYR A 186 1.42 -4.11 -17.66
N ARG A 187 0.71 -4.52 -18.72
CA ARG A 187 1.03 -5.71 -19.53
C ARG A 187 1.89 -5.39 -20.74
N ASN A 188 2.16 -4.12 -21.02
CA ASN A 188 3.02 -3.68 -22.11
C ASN A 188 4.34 -3.09 -21.57
N ASP A 189 5.33 -3.01 -22.45
CA ASP A 189 6.69 -2.57 -22.07
C ASP A 189 6.72 -1.16 -21.47
N TYR A 190 5.82 -0.28 -21.88
CA TYR A 190 5.77 1.09 -21.38
C TYR A 190 5.26 1.15 -19.93
N GLY A 191 4.07 0.61 -19.67
CA GLY A 191 3.50 0.62 -18.32
C GLY A 191 4.28 -0.26 -17.34
N TRP A 192 4.82 -1.39 -17.82
CA TRP A 192 5.76 -2.21 -17.07
C TRP A 192 7.04 -1.45 -16.75
N GLY A 193 7.65 -0.79 -17.75
CA GLY A 193 8.87 -0.02 -17.59
C GLY A 193 8.76 1.08 -16.54
N LEU A 194 7.65 1.84 -16.54
CA LEU A 194 7.39 2.87 -15.52
C LEU A 194 7.30 2.30 -14.11
N LEU A 195 6.62 1.16 -13.93
CA LEU A 195 6.53 0.50 -12.62
C LEU A 195 7.90 0.00 -12.16
N VAL A 196 8.68 -0.60 -13.06
CA VAL A 196 10.03 -1.08 -12.75
C VAL A 196 10.97 0.06 -12.43
N GLU A 197 10.89 1.19 -13.12
CA GLU A 197 11.68 2.39 -12.84
C GLU A 197 11.34 2.95 -11.45
N GLU A 198 10.05 3.04 -11.11
CA GLU A 198 9.59 3.48 -9.78
C GLU A 198 10.14 2.58 -8.67
N VAL A 199 10.03 1.25 -8.84
CA VAL A 199 10.54 0.26 -7.89
C VAL A 199 12.06 0.31 -7.79
N THR A 200 12.77 0.40 -8.92
CA THR A 200 14.23 0.45 -8.96
C THR A 200 14.75 1.71 -8.28
N THR A 201 14.10 2.84 -8.50
CA THR A 201 14.42 4.12 -7.85
C THR A 201 14.22 4.01 -6.34
N PHE A 202 13.10 3.45 -5.89
CA PHE A 202 12.83 3.23 -4.48
C PHE A 202 13.84 2.28 -3.84
N CYS A 203 14.13 1.14 -4.49
CA CYS A 203 15.11 0.19 -3.99
C CYS A 203 16.50 0.84 -3.88
N SER A 204 16.93 1.57 -4.91
CA SER A 204 18.23 2.25 -4.92
C SER A 204 18.35 3.29 -3.82
N SER A 205 17.28 4.06 -3.55
CA SER A 205 17.29 5.07 -2.48
C SER A 205 17.38 4.48 -1.08
N HIS A 206 17.00 3.21 -0.90
CA HIS A 206 17.02 2.51 0.39
C HIS A 206 18.10 1.41 0.45
N GLY A 207 19.02 1.35 -0.50
CA GLY A 207 20.10 0.35 -0.53
C GLY A 207 19.62 -1.09 -0.71
N ILE A 208 18.46 -1.30 -1.34
CA ILE A 208 17.88 -2.62 -1.61
C ILE A 208 18.39 -3.11 -2.96
N ASP A 209 18.95 -4.32 -2.98
CA ASP A 209 19.43 -4.96 -4.20
C ASP A 209 18.27 -5.26 -5.16
N VAL A 210 18.39 -4.75 -6.39
CA VAL A 210 17.45 -5.01 -7.47
C VAL A 210 17.96 -6.21 -8.28
N PRO A 211 17.19 -7.31 -8.38
CA PRO A 211 17.58 -8.46 -9.19
C PRO A 211 17.79 -8.05 -10.65
N ASN A 212 18.82 -8.59 -11.28
CA ASN A 212 19.00 -8.41 -12.71
C ASN A 212 17.86 -9.10 -13.47
N MET A 213 16.94 -8.31 -14.01
CA MET A 213 15.76 -8.83 -14.71
C MET A 213 16.08 -9.61 -15.99
N LYS A 214 17.34 -9.57 -16.46
CA LYS A 214 17.81 -10.41 -17.58
C LYS A 214 18.09 -11.87 -17.17
N ASP A 215 18.20 -12.15 -15.88
CA ASP A 215 18.54 -13.48 -15.35
C ASP A 215 17.31 -14.25 -14.86
N VAL A 216 16.12 -13.66 -14.92
CA VAL A 216 14.84 -14.30 -14.58
C VAL A 216 14.35 -15.08 -15.81
N LYS A 217 14.67 -16.38 -15.86
CA LYS A 217 14.15 -17.34 -16.84
C LYS A 217 12.79 -17.89 -16.45
#